data_AF-A0A3B3XEV0-F1
#
_entry.id   AF-A0A3B3XEV0-F1
#
_cell.length_a   1.000
_cell.length_b   1.000
_cell.length_c   1.000
_cell.angle_alpha   90.00
_cell.angle_beta   90.00
_cell.angle_gamma   90.00
#
_symmetry.space_group_name_H-M   'P 1'
#
loop_
_entity.id
_entity.type
_entity.pdbx_description
1 polymer ?
#
loop_
_entity_poly.entity_id
_entity_poly.type
_entity_poly.pdbx_seq_one_letter_code
_entity_poly.pdbx_strand_id
1 'polypeptide(L)'
;MWLMAVNWSLCFFFGSASNHEDPPAWGSAVLEELVIVIQSQKNSYHAQRGYQRKEKILQDAASLGQGLPVVLLLHELSDYEGNWSILPVLPLLSAIYGESASWFLFVEEETMVVLHVLQKVLKRYPVQEEWFLGQRLHDNKPSIVHHYAFSEDPTSFGYPDPAAGWALSAALHQRLAERIQSENLKSDFTIDLTHEIALFIWEEGRGPKLTTVPEFCSETRDNCATKFTNYLPNCGSPVSKNNIFVAVKTCEKYHSVRVPVVKSTWEKHAVYLEYYSNVTDASIPTINLGVPNTERGHCGKTFAIMRRFLSEAVPKVDWLVIVDDDTLISLPRLRRLLRCYNPKEAVSLGERYGYGLMQNGYSYTTGGGGMVLSRTAVSILLSSGCSCYSDDAPDDMVLGRCFTAIGVPITHSPLFHQAQPDDYAGTRITPQHSVSFHKHWSVDPVAIYTNWLQDSHLKDEL
;
A
#
# COMPACT_ATOMS: atom_id res chain seq x y z
N MET A 1 80.79 -8.05 -44.97
CA MET A 1 81.33 -6.77 -44.48
C MET A 1 81.18 -6.80 -42.96
N TRP A 2 82.32 -6.96 -42.23
CA TRP A 2 82.64 -6.52 -40.85
C TRP A 2 81.52 -6.41 -39.79
N LEU A 3 81.62 -6.83 -38.53
CA LEU A 3 82.59 -7.56 -37.70
C LEU A 3 81.95 -7.68 -36.28
N MET A 4 82.33 -8.73 -35.53
CA MET A 4 82.46 -8.86 -34.07
C MET A 4 81.41 -8.33 -33.06
N ALA A 5 80.93 -9.29 -32.26
CA ALA A 5 80.94 -9.36 -30.78
C ALA A 5 81.19 -8.07 -29.96
N VAL A 6 80.45 -7.93 -28.85
CA VAL A 6 80.91 -8.15 -27.46
C VAL A 6 79.80 -7.80 -26.46
N ASN A 7 79.72 -8.63 -25.43
CA ASN A 7 78.93 -8.59 -24.20
C ASN A 7 79.18 -7.31 -23.38
N TRP A 8 78.28 -6.90 -22.47
CA TRP A 8 78.62 -6.40 -21.12
C TRP A 8 77.37 -5.96 -20.32
N SER A 9 77.39 -6.34 -19.05
CA SER A 9 76.46 -6.05 -17.97
C SER A 9 76.21 -4.56 -17.72
N LEU A 10 75.08 -4.24 -17.08
CA LEU A 10 74.94 -3.02 -16.29
C LEU A 10 74.16 -3.25 -15.00
N CYS A 11 74.75 -2.69 -13.95
CA CYS A 11 74.37 -2.70 -12.54
C CYS A 11 73.21 -1.73 -12.21
N PHE A 12 72.49 -2.09 -11.15
CA PHE A 12 71.85 -1.27 -10.10
C PHE A 12 71.12 0.03 -10.46
N PHE A 13 69.83 0.09 -10.08
CA PHE A 13 69.26 1.27 -9.42
C PHE A 13 68.36 0.86 -8.25
N PHE A 14 68.61 1.47 -7.09
CA PHE A 14 67.70 1.52 -5.94
C PHE A 14 66.43 2.30 -6.31
N GLY A 15 65.28 1.80 -5.90
CA GLY A 15 64.00 2.51 -5.95
C GLY A 15 63.11 2.07 -4.80
N SER A 16 63.04 2.89 -3.76
CA SER A 16 62.04 2.83 -2.70
C SER A 16 60.73 3.47 -3.18
N ALA A 17 59.65 2.70 -3.21
CA ALA A 17 58.25 3.11 -3.29
C ALA A 17 57.44 1.80 -3.35
N SER A 18 56.26 1.62 -2.79
CA SER A 18 55.39 2.42 -1.94
C SER A 18 54.16 1.52 -1.75
N ASN A 19 53.52 1.64 -0.59
CA ASN A 19 52.12 1.32 -0.36
C ASN A 19 51.72 -0.15 -0.57
N HIS A 20 51.64 -0.85 0.56
CA HIS A 20 50.56 -1.80 0.77
C HIS A 20 49.25 -1.10 0.39
N GLU A 21 48.62 -1.57 -0.68
CA GLU A 21 47.23 -1.28 -0.97
C GLU A 21 46.40 -1.77 0.22
N ASP A 22 45.79 -0.83 0.94
CA ASP A 22 44.68 -1.16 1.83
C ASP A 22 43.57 -1.84 1.01
N PRO A 23 42.93 -2.90 1.53
CA PRO A 23 41.80 -3.53 0.85
C PRO A 23 40.66 -2.51 0.66
N PRO A 24 39.83 -2.66 -0.40
CA PRO A 24 38.81 -1.69 -0.75
C PRO A 24 37.84 -1.48 0.41
N ALA A 25 37.52 -0.22 0.71
CA ALA A 25 36.69 0.19 1.84
C ALA A 25 35.40 -0.64 1.93
N TRP A 26 35.29 -1.47 2.96
CA TRP A 26 34.07 -2.21 3.28
C TRP A 26 33.00 -1.16 3.63
N GLY A 27 31.85 -1.18 2.93
CA GLY A 27 30.82 -0.14 3.03
C GLY A 27 30.40 0.16 4.47
N SER A 28 30.29 1.44 4.82
CA SER A 28 29.78 1.86 6.13
C SER A 28 28.28 1.52 6.21
N ALA A 29 27.92 0.61 7.10
CA ALA A 29 26.55 0.46 7.60
C ALA A 29 26.52 0.81 9.09
N VAL A 30 27.03 2.00 9.36
CA VAL A 30 27.00 2.64 10.67
C VAL A 30 25.56 3.09 10.93
N LEU A 31 25.05 2.93 12.16
CA LEU A 31 23.62 3.19 12.40
C LEU A 31 23.28 4.66 12.17
N GLU A 32 24.20 5.58 12.46
CA GLU A 32 24.04 7.02 12.25
C GLU A 32 23.84 7.41 10.78
N GLU A 33 24.27 6.56 9.84
CA GLU A 33 24.12 6.78 8.39
C GLU A 33 22.88 6.05 7.82
N LEU A 34 22.04 5.46 8.67
CA LEU A 34 20.83 4.76 8.27
C LEU A 34 19.61 5.66 8.49
N VAL A 35 18.86 5.92 7.42
CA VAL A 35 17.55 6.57 7.45
C VAL A 35 16.47 5.50 7.30
N ILE A 36 15.60 5.38 8.31
CA ILE A 36 14.47 4.46 8.32
C ILE A 36 13.18 5.27 8.17
N VAL A 37 12.48 5.07 7.06
CA VAL A 37 11.18 5.67 6.77
C VAL A 37 10.08 4.66 7.07
N ILE A 38 9.30 4.93 8.13
CA ILE A 38 8.10 4.16 8.44
C ILE A 38 6.94 4.73 7.61
N GLN A 39 6.38 3.90 6.73
CA GLN A 39 5.25 4.19 5.85
C GLN A 39 3.93 4.30 6.63
N SER A 40 3.88 5.25 7.55
CA SER A 40 2.77 5.53 8.44
C SER A 40 1.73 6.46 7.81
N GLN A 41 0.52 6.46 8.36
CA GLN A 41 -0.62 7.24 7.83
C GLN A 41 -1.16 8.24 8.87
N LYS A 42 -1.82 9.31 8.41
CA LYS A 42 -2.34 10.39 9.29
C LYS A 42 -3.49 9.99 10.21
N ASN A 43 -4.22 8.91 9.91
CA ASN A 43 -5.27 8.43 10.80
C ASN A 43 -4.68 8.10 12.19
N SER A 44 -5.40 8.44 13.25
CA SER A 44 -4.88 8.37 14.64
C SER A 44 -4.35 6.99 15.02
N TYR A 45 -5.03 5.91 14.61
CA TYR A 45 -4.61 4.54 14.84
C TYR A 45 -3.25 4.26 14.18
N HIS A 46 -3.10 4.63 12.91
CA HIS A 46 -1.88 4.45 12.13
C HIS A 46 -0.73 5.30 12.69
N ALA A 47 -0.97 6.58 12.92
CA ALA A 47 0.00 7.50 13.53
C ALA A 47 0.54 6.95 14.86
N GLN A 48 -0.34 6.47 15.75
CA GLN A 48 0.05 5.86 17.03
C GLN A 48 0.97 4.65 16.84
N ARG A 49 0.64 3.74 15.90
CA ARG A 49 1.50 2.59 15.59
C ARG A 49 2.84 3.02 15.02
N GLY A 50 2.85 4.04 14.15
CA GLY A 50 4.07 4.66 13.63
C GLY A 50 4.98 5.15 14.76
N TYR A 51 4.45 5.91 15.72
CA TYR A 51 5.22 6.36 16.89
C TYR A 51 5.76 5.20 17.73
N GLN A 52 4.92 4.20 18.03
CA GLN A 52 5.34 3.02 18.78
C GLN A 52 6.48 2.27 18.07
N ARG A 53 6.38 2.11 16.74
CA ARG A 53 7.43 1.49 15.93
C ARG A 53 8.72 2.30 15.96
N LYS A 54 8.63 3.63 15.82
CA LYS A 54 9.76 4.55 15.88
C LYS A 54 10.47 4.48 17.23
N GLU A 55 9.72 4.57 18.33
CA GLU A 55 10.27 4.45 19.68
C GLU A 55 10.97 3.11 19.89
N LYS A 56 10.36 2.01 19.44
CA LYS A 56 10.97 0.68 19.57
C LYS A 56 12.30 0.56 18.83
N ILE A 57 12.37 1.08 17.59
CA ILE A 57 13.61 1.07 16.80
C ILE A 57 14.70 1.88 17.49
N LEU A 58 14.38 3.06 18.02
CA LEU A 58 15.34 3.92 18.72
C LEU A 58 15.82 3.31 20.05
N GLN A 59 14.93 2.65 20.79
CA GLN A 59 15.29 1.90 22.00
C GLN A 59 16.21 0.72 21.70
N ASP A 60 15.93 -0.02 20.61
CA ASP A 60 16.79 -1.11 20.15
C ASP A 60 18.16 -0.61 19.72
N ALA A 61 18.23 0.52 19.01
CA ALA A 61 19.48 1.16 18.61
C ALA A 61 20.30 1.60 19.83
N ALA A 62 19.66 2.28 20.80
CA ALA A 62 20.31 2.71 22.04
C ALA A 62 20.89 1.51 22.83
N SER A 63 20.19 0.38 22.83
CA SER A 63 20.63 -0.84 23.50
C SER A 63 21.85 -1.50 22.82
N LEU A 64 22.04 -1.28 21.51
CA LEU A 64 23.23 -1.75 20.79
C LEU A 64 24.47 -0.89 21.07
N GLY A 65 24.29 0.38 21.45
CA GLY A 65 25.39 1.30 21.75
C GLY A 65 26.27 1.64 20.55
N GLN A 66 25.74 1.56 19.33
CA GLN A 66 26.44 1.79 18.06
C GLN A 66 25.89 3.00 17.30
N GLY A 67 25.40 4.01 18.03
CA GLY A 67 24.73 5.16 17.44
C GLY A 67 23.22 5.02 17.30
N LEU A 68 22.60 6.07 16.75
CA LEU A 68 21.16 6.13 16.51
C LEU A 68 20.88 6.38 15.02
N PRO A 69 20.02 5.57 14.38
CA PRO A 69 19.53 5.88 13.05
C PRO A 69 18.56 7.05 13.08
N VAL A 70 18.39 7.69 11.92
CA VAL A 70 17.29 8.62 11.71
C VAL A 70 16.03 7.81 11.45
N VAL A 71 14.97 8.05 12.23
CA VAL A 71 13.69 7.34 12.07
C VAL A 71 12.56 8.34 11.81
N LEU A 72 11.95 8.22 10.62
CA LEU A 72 10.98 9.15 10.07
C LEU A 72 9.61 8.50 9.97
N LEU A 73 8.57 9.31 10.21
CA LEU A 73 7.18 8.93 9.97
C LEU A 73 6.72 9.63 8.69
N LEU A 74 6.38 8.85 7.66
CA LEU A 74 6.05 9.36 6.34
C LEU A 74 4.95 10.43 6.36
N HIS A 75 3.94 10.24 7.22
CA HIS A 75 2.81 11.16 7.37
C HIS A 75 3.15 12.50 8.03
N GLU A 76 4.33 12.64 8.64
CA GLU A 76 4.82 13.89 9.26
C GLU A 76 5.78 14.68 8.36
N LEU A 77 6.23 14.10 7.24
CA LEU A 77 7.26 14.73 6.40
C LEU A 77 6.76 15.99 5.68
N SER A 78 5.48 16.05 5.34
CA SER A 78 4.80 17.26 4.89
C SER A 78 3.29 17.11 4.99
N ASP A 79 2.56 18.21 4.79
CA ASP A 79 1.09 18.18 4.73
C ASP A 79 0.55 17.46 3.49
N TYR A 80 1.39 17.18 2.49
CA TYR A 80 0.97 16.56 1.24
C TYR A 80 0.69 15.06 1.40
N GLU A 81 -0.58 14.67 1.24
CA GLU A 81 -1.02 13.27 1.35
C GLU A 81 -0.26 12.34 0.38
N GLY A 82 0.09 12.83 -0.82
CA GLY A 82 0.71 12.01 -1.86
C GLY A 82 2.06 11.40 -1.48
N ASN A 83 2.70 11.84 -0.39
CA ASN A 83 3.95 11.26 0.13
C ASN A 83 3.85 9.75 0.37
N TRP A 84 2.65 9.20 0.59
CA TRP A 84 2.47 7.76 0.73
C TRP A 84 2.98 6.97 -0.48
N SER A 85 3.05 7.57 -1.67
CA SER A 85 3.58 6.91 -2.86
C SER A 85 5.11 6.95 -2.98
N ILE A 86 5.80 7.47 -1.96
CA ILE A 86 7.27 7.57 -1.79
C ILE A 86 7.97 8.45 -2.81
N LEU A 87 7.63 8.35 -4.10
CA LEU A 87 8.22 9.14 -5.17
C LEU A 87 8.18 10.65 -4.85
N PRO A 88 7.04 11.28 -4.45
CA PRO A 88 7.00 12.71 -4.16
C PRO A 88 7.94 13.17 -3.03
N VAL A 89 8.32 12.26 -2.12
CA VAL A 89 9.15 12.61 -0.95
C VAL A 89 10.65 12.38 -1.18
N LEU A 90 11.06 11.71 -2.26
CA LEU A 90 12.48 11.45 -2.53
C LEU A 90 13.34 12.73 -2.58
N PRO A 91 12.91 13.83 -3.24
CA PRO A 91 13.69 15.07 -3.26
C PRO A 91 13.88 15.68 -1.86
N LEU A 92 12.85 15.61 -1.02
CA LEU A 92 12.91 16.10 0.35
C LEU A 92 13.90 15.28 1.18
N LEU A 93 13.84 13.95 1.07
CA LEU A 93 14.78 13.06 1.75
C LEU A 93 16.22 13.28 1.27
N SER A 94 16.44 13.51 -0.03
CA SER A 94 17.77 13.85 -0.56
C SER A 94 18.29 15.17 -0.03
N ALA A 95 17.44 16.21 -0.01
CA ALA A 95 17.83 17.53 0.45
C ALA A 95 18.23 17.56 1.93
N ILE A 96 17.60 16.74 2.77
CA ILE A 96 17.85 16.72 4.21
C ILE A 96 18.96 15.72 4.59
N TYR A 97 18.95 14.52 3.98
CA TYR A 97 19.78 13.40 4.42
C TYR A 97 20.80 12.91 3.38
N GLY A 98 20.78 13.43 2.15
CA GLY A 98 21.60 12.92 1.04
C GLY A 98 23.12 12.95 1.29
N GLU A 99 23.61 13.90 2.09
CA GLU A 99 25.05 13.96 2.44
C GLU A 99 25.45 13.07 3.62
N SER A 100 24.49 12.66 4.46
CA SER A 100 24.75 11.95 5.73
C SER A 100 24.29 10.49 5.72
N ALA A 101 23.32 10.15 4.86
CA ALA A 101 22.79 8.81 4.76
C ALA A 101 23.62 7.96 3.79
N SER A 102 23.93 6.73 4.20
CA SER A 102 24.45 5.67 3.33
C SER A 102 23.34 4.76 2.82
N TRP A 103 22.23 4.65 3.59
CA TRP A 103 21.10 3.77 3.28
C TRP A 103 19.77 4.40 3.67
N PHE A 104 18.76 4.18 2.81
CA PHE A 104 17.36 4.49 3.07
C PHE A 104 16.57 3.19 3.14
N LEU A 105 16.00 2.88 4.31
CA LEU A 105 15.15 1.71 4.54
C LEU A 105 13.68 2.15 4.61
N PHE A 106 12.80 1.49 3.87
CA PHE A 106 11.37 1.73 3.87
C PHE A 106 10.65 0.51 4.44
N VAL A 107 9.85 0.74 5.48
CA VAL A 107 9.14 -0.32 6.24
C VAL A 107 7.71 0.10 6.56
N GLU A 108 6.80 -0.86 6.65
CA GLU A 108 5.45 -0.59 7.14
C GLU A 108 5.44 -0.46 8.68
N GLU A 109 4.34 0.07 9.23
CA GLU A 109 4.16 0.27 10.68
C GLU A 109 4.30 -1.06 11.48
N GLU A 110 3.92 -2.16 10.84
CA GLU A 110 3.93 -3.50 11.42
C GLU A 110 5.25 -4.26 11.21
N THR A 111 6.14 -3.74 10.36
CA THR A 111 7.44 -4.37 10.10
C THR A 111 8.42 -4.04 11.22
N MET A 112 8.80 -5.06 11.98
CA MET A 112 9.88 -4.99 12.96
C MET A 112 11.24 -4.98 12.25
N VAL A 113 12.20 -4.22 12.78
CA VAL A 113 13.58 -4.16 12.25
C VAL A 113 14.55 -4.72 13.29
N VAL A 114 15.35 -5.72 12.89
CA VAL A 114 16.42 -6.31 13.70
C VAL A 114 17.75 -5.66 13.29
N LEU A 115 18.06 -4.52 13.91
CA LEU A 115 19.14 -3.61 13.50
C LEU A 115 20.49 -4.31 13.30
N HIS A 116 20.91 -5.17 14.23
CA HIS A 116 22.22 -5.83 14.13
C HIS A 116 22.32 -6.82 12.95
N VAL A 117 21.20 -7.42 12.52
CA VAL A 117 21.15 -8.28 11.33
C VAL A 117 21.12 -7.39 10.08
N LEU A 118 20.30 -6.34 10.09
CA LEU A 118 20.23 -5.37 9.00
C LEU A 118 21.61 -4.77 8.68
N GLN A 119 22.38 -4.34 9.67
CA GLN A 119 23.74 -3.82 9.43
C GLN A 119 24.66 -4.85 8.78
N LYS A 120 24.61 -6.12 9.22
CA LYS A 120 25.39 -7.20 8.58
C LYS A 120 24.99 -7.39 7.13
N VAL A 121 23.70 -7.28 6.83
CA VAL A 121 23.15 -7.38 5.47
C VAL A 121 23.64 -6.22 4.60
N LEU A 122 23.50 -4.97 5.07
CA LEU A 122 23.85 -3.78 4.31
C LEU A 122 25.36 -3.66 4.06
N LYS A 123 26.21 -4.12 4.98
CA LYS A 123 27.68 -4.16 4.80
C LYS A 123 28.15 -5.03 3.63
N ARG A 124 27.29 -5.90 3.08
CA ARG A 124 27.63 -6.74 1.92
C ARG A 124 27.66 -5.96 0.60
N TYR A 125 27.11 -4.74 0.59
CA TYR A 125 26.88 -3.96 -0.62
C TYR A 125 27.66 -2.63 -0.56
N PRO A 126 28.51 -2.32 -1.55
CA PRO A 126 29.21 -1.04 -1.61
C PRO A 126 28.25 0.14 -1.74
N VAL A 127 28.36 1.14 -0.86
CA VAL A 127 27.40 2.26 -0.78
C VAL A 127 27.50 3.24 -1.95
N GLN A 128 28.65 3.24 -2.66
CA GLN A 128 28.88 4.06 -3.85
C GLN A 128 28.17 3.50 -5.10
N GLU A 129 27.73 2.25 -5.04
CA GLU A 129 26.97 1.60 -6.11
C GLU A 129 25.46 1.73 -5.87
N GLU A 130 24.69 1.57 -6.94
CA GLU A 130 23.23 1.67 -6.89
C GLU A 130 22.59 0.34 -6.50
N TRP A 131 22.06 0.26 -5.29
CA TRP A 131 21.43 -0.95 -4.77
C TRP A 131 19.96 -0.72 -4.46
N PHE A 132 19.11 -1.58 -5.04
CA PHE A 132 17.71 -1.73 -4.67
C PHE A 132 17.54 -3.10 -4.03
N LEU A 133 17.35 -3.15 -2.71
CA LEU A 133 17.32 -4.38 -1.93
C LEU A 133 15.92 -4.67 -1.38
N GLY A 134 15.54 -5.94 -1.31
CA GLY A 134 14.31 -6.36 -0.63
C GLY A 134 13.99 -7.82 -0.89
N GLN A 135 12.86 -8.30 -0.35
CA GLN A 135 12.32 -9.61 -0.71
C GLN A 135 11.57 -9.50 -2.03
N ARG A 136 11.93 -10.33 -3.01
CA ARG A 136 11.31 -10.27 -4.34
C ARG A 136 9.95 -10.95 -4.36
N LEU A 137 8.97 -10.21 -4.88
CA LEU A 137 7.72 -10.71 -5.42
C LEU A 137 7.74 -10.61 -6.95
N HIS A 138 6.86 -11.37 -7.59
CA HIS A 138 6.58 -11.28 -9.01
C HIS A 138 5.16 -11.73 -9.28
N ASP A 139 4.62 -11.33 -10.42
CA ASP A 139 3.34 -11.83 -10.87
C ASP A 139 3.49 -13.25 -11.41
N ASN A 140 2.46 -14.06 -11.22
CA ASN A 140 2.39 -15.41 -11.81
C ASN A 140 1.66 -15.41 -13.17
N LYS A 141 0.88 -14.36 -13.44
CA LYS A 141 0.09 -14.18 -14.66
C LYS A 141 -0.06 -12.68 -14.95
N PRO A 142 -0.38 -12.28 -16.19
CA PRO A 142 -0.63 -10.88 -16.51
C PRO A 142 -1.73 -10.32 -15.62
N SER A 143 -1.41 -9.30 -14.84
CA SER A 143 -2.36 -8.69 -13.89
C SER A 143 -2.85 -7.33 -14.37
N ILE A 144 -4.15 -7.09 -14.18
CA ILE A 144 -4.75 -5.77 -14.40
C ILE A 144 -4.23 -4.73 -13.41
N VAL A 145 -3.86 -5.14 -12.19
CA VAL A 145 -3.29 -4.25 -11.15
C VAL A 145 -1.95 -3.66 -11.62
N HIS A 146 -1.22 -4.39 -12.47
CA HIS A 146 0.03 -3.94 -13.10
C HIS A 146 -0.13 -3.57 -14.57
N HIS A 147 -1.35 -3.26 -15.01
CA HIS A 147 -1.67 -2.85 -16.38
C HIS A 147 -1.14 -3.82 -17.46
N TYR A 148 -1.08 -5.11 -17.15
CA TYR A 148 -0.52 -6.15 -18.02
C TYR A 148 0.94 -5.90 -18.43
N ALA A 149 1.70 -5.15 -17.62
CA ALA A 149 3.13 -5.03 -17.77
C ALA A 149 3.78 -6.42 -17.75
N PHE A 150 4.75 -6.63 -18.64
CA PHE A 150 5.44 -7.92 -18.79
C PHE A 150 4.50 -9.10 -19.10
N SER A 151 3.39 -8.87 -19.81
CA SER A 151 2.38 -9.91 -20.09
C SER A 151 2.90 -11.18 -20.80
N GLU A 152 4.00 -11.08 -21.55
CA GLU A 152 4.64 -12.24 -22.20
C GLU A 152 5.40 -13.14 -21.22
N ASP A 153 5.97 -12.55 -20.16
CA ASP A 153 6.64 -13.26 -19.07
C ASP A 153 6.50 -12.46 -17.75
N PRO A 154 5.37 -12.63 -17.03
CA PRO A 154 5.12 -11.90 -15.79
C PRO A 154 6.16 -12.17 -14.69
N THR A 155 6.86 -13.31 -14.80
CA THR A 155 7.88 -13.72 -13.82
C THR A 155 9.24 -13.06 -14.09
N SER A 156 9.41 -12.38 -15.23
CA SER A 156 10.65 -11.70 -15.61
C SER A 156 10.94 -10.45 -14.78
N PHE A 157 9.90 -9.83 -14.24
CA PHE A 157 10.01 -8.61 -13.44
C PHE A 157 9.86 -8.91 -11.95
N GLY A 158 10.46 -8.08 -11.10
CA GLY A 158 10.44 -8.28 -9.65
C GLY A 158 10.31 -6.96 -8.93
N TYR A 159 9.46 -6.96 -7.90
CA TYR A 159 9.19 -5.80 -7.05
C TYR A 159 9.21 -6.22 -5.58
N PRO A 160 9.49 -5.30 -4.63
CA PRO A 160 9.70 -5.68 -3.25
C PRO A 160 8.38 -6.07 -2.57
N ASP A 161 8.45 -7.05 -1.66
CA ASP A 161 7.39 -7.36 -0.71
C ASP A 161 7.25 -6.21 0.31
N PRO A 162 6.13 -5.48 0.33
CA PRO A 162 5.97 -4.35 1.24
C PRO A 162 6.03 -4.74 2.72
N ALA A 163 5.51 -5.93 3.10
CA ALA A 163 5.57 -6.43 4.48
C ALA A 163 7.01 -6.67 4.96
N ALA A 164 7.87 -7.14 4.05
CA ALA A 164 9.28 -7.40 4.34
C ALA A 164 10.11 -6.11 4.40
N GLY A 165 9.62 -5.01 3.81
CA GLY A 165 10.39 -3.77 3.63
C GLY A 165 11.45 -3.89 2.53
N TRP A 166 12.07 -2.76 2.22
CA TRP A 166 13.06 -2.64 1.14
C TRP A 166 14.00 -1.47 1.39
N ALA A 167 15.16 -1.47 0.74
CA ALA A 167 16.20 -0.46 0.96
C ALA A 167 16.81 0.04 -0.35
N LEU A 168 17.26 1.30 -0.31
CA LEU A 168 18.04 1.95 -1.36
C LEU A 168 19.41 2.36 -0.81
N SER A 169 20.46 2.18 -1.60
CA SER A 169 21.74 2.87 -1.32
C SER A 169 21.59 4.37 -1.55
N ALA A 170 22.44 5.16 -0.90
CA ALA A 170 22.47 6.61 -1.08
C ALA A 170 22.68 7.03 -2.54
N ALA A 171 23.57 6.34 -3.26
CA ALA A 171 23.82 6.59 -4.68
C ALA A 171 22.54 6.42 -5.53
N LEU A 172 21.77 5.35 -5.28
CA LEU A 172 20.51 5.14 -6.00
C LEU A 172 19.46 6.18 -5.59
N HIS A 173 19.31 6.46 -4.30
CA HIS A 173 18.36 7.46 -3.79
C HIS A 173 18.59 8.84 -4.44
N GLN A 174 19.84 9.30 -4.48
CA GLN A 174 20.21 10.58 -5.07
C GLN A 174 19.83 10.66 -6.55
N ARG A 175 20.13 9.63 -7.34
CA ARG A 175 19.73 9.58 -8.76
C ARG A 175 18.21 9.68 -8.93
N LEU A 176 17.44 8.96 -8.11
CA LEU A 176 15.98 8.97 -8.19
C LEU A 176 15.41 10.35 -7.80
N ALA A 177 15.99 11.00 -6.80
CA ALA A 177 15.60 12.35 -6.37
C ALA A 177 15.87 13.42 -7.44
N GLU A 178 16.94 13.29 -8.22
CA GLU A 178 17.22 14.17 -9.36
C GLU A 178 16.29 13.88 -10.56
N ARG A 179 16.08 12.59 -10.84
CA ARG A 179 15.23 12.16 -11.96
C ARG A 179 13.80 12.61 -11.80
N ILE A 180 13.24 12.50 -10.59
CA ILE A 180 11.85 12.87 -10.36
C ILE A 180 11.58 14.38 -10.50
N GLN A 181 12.61 15.22 -10.37
CA GLN A 181 12.52 16.65 -10.60
C GLN A 181 12.63 17.03 -12.08
N SER A 182 13.19 16.15 -12.91
CA SER A 182 13.50 16.43 -14.33
C SER A 182 12.59 15.69 -15.32
N GLU A 183 11.95 14.60 -14.90
CA GLU A 183 11.09 13.78 -15.76
C GLU A 183 9.64 13.73 -15.27
N ASN A 184 8.71 13.68 -16.22
CA ASN A 184 7.31 13.36 -15.93
C ASN A 184 7.12 11.84 -15.80
N LEU A 185 6.27 11.41 -14.88
CA LEU A 185 5.84 10.02 -14.80
C LEU A 185 5.02 9.62 -16.03
N LYS A 186 5.07 8.34 -16.37
CA LYS A 186 4.33 7.77 -17.51
C LYS A 186 2.85 7.54 -17.22
N SER A 187 2.48 7.46 -15.96
CA SER A 187 1.12 7.20 -15.48
C SER A 187 0.75 8.25 -14.46
N ASP A 188 -0.47 8.77 -14.58
CA ASP A 188 -1.07 9.63 -13.55
C ASP A 188 -1.63 8.80 -12.38
N PHE A 189 -1.83 7.50 -12.56
CA PHE A 189 -2.39 6.62 -11.54
C PHE A 189 -1.30 5.94 -10.73
N THR A 190 -1.52 5.90 -9.41
CA THR A 190 -0.79 5.07 -8.45
C THR A 190 -1.73 4.00 -7.91
N ILE A 191 -1.54 2.76 -8.35
CA ILE A 191 -2.37 1.58 -8.08
C ILE A 191 -1.61 0.63 -7.15
N ASP A 192 -0.40 0.25 -7.56
CA ASP A 192 0.47 -0.65 -6.79
C ASP A 192 1.83 0.00 -6.57
N LEU A 193 1.96 0.59 -5.38
CA LEU A 193 3.12 1.36 -4.97
C LEU A 193 4.46 0.66 -5.23
N THR A 194 4.60 -0.58 -4.75
CA THR A 194 5.88 -1.30 -4.82
C THR A 194 6.24 -1.70 -6.24
N HIS A 195 5.25 -2.06 -7.06
CA HIS A 195 5.47 -2.35 -8.47
C HIS A 195 5.86 -1.09 -9.24
N GLU A 196 5.18 0.03 -8.98
CA GLU A 196 5.46 1.32 -9.62
C GLU A 196 6.83 1.89 -9.24
N ILE A 197 7.23 1.80 -7.97
CA ILE A 197 8.59 2.15 -7.53
C ILE A 197 9.62 1.28 -8.24
N ALA A 198 9.39 -0.03 -8.33
CA ALA A 198 10.31 -0.93 -9.03
C ALA A 198 10.42 -0.57 -10.52
N LEU A 199 9.32 -0.24 -11.19
CA LEU A 199 9.32 0.21 -12.58
C LEU A 199 10.07 1.53 -12.75
N PHE A 200 9.85 2.48 -11.82
CA PHE A 200 10.55 3.75 -11.81
C PHE A 200 12.06 3.52 -11.66
N ILE A 201 12.50 2.71 -10.70
CA ILE A 201 13.92 2.40 -10.46
C ILE A 201 14.55 1.69 -11.66
N TRP A 202 13.85 0.72 -12.26
CA TRP A 202 14.37 -0.10 -13.35
C TRP A 202 14.60 0.69 -14.64
N GLU A 203 13.77 1.72 -14.90
CA GLU A 203 13.98 2.68 -16.01
C GLU A 203 14.19 1.99 -17.38
N GLU A 204 13.31 1.07 -17.75
CA GLU A 204 13.43 0.30 -19.01
C GLU A 204 14.78 -0.44 -19.16
N GLY A 205 15.42 -0.78 -18.05
CA GLY A 205 16.71 -1.49 -18.02
C GLY A 205 17.93 -0.60 -17.88
N ARG A 206 17.76 0.73 -17.77
CA ARG A 206 18.87 1.65 -17.48
C ARG A 206 19.26 1.69 -16.01
N GLY A 207 18.32 1.39 -15.10
CA GLY A 207 18.56 1.31 -13.67
C GLY A 207 18.67 -0.12 -13.14
N PRO A 208 19.01 -0.28 -11.85
CA PRO A 208 19.20 -1.60 -11.26
C PRO A 208 17.85 -2.32 -11.12
N LYS A 209 17.89 -3.65 -11.23
CA LYS A 209 16.76 -4.50 -10.83
C LYS A 209 16.77 -4.69 -9.31
N LEU A 210 15.62 -5.07 -8.75
CA LEU A 210 15.55 -5.49 -7.35
C LEU A 210 16.50 -6.67 -7.11
N THR A 211 17.43 -6.47 -6.17
CA THR A 211 18.31 -7.52 -5.65
C THR A 211 17.59 -8.21 -4.51
N THR A 212 17.31 -9.50 -4.68
CA THR A 212 16.62 -10.30 -3.66
C THR A 212 17.55 -10.53 -2.46
N VAL A 213 17.08 -10.17 -1.27
CA VAL A 213 17.82 -10.32 -0.02
C VAL A 213 16.99 -11.18 0.96
N PRO A 214 17.37 -12.44 1.22
CA PRO A 214 16.57 -13.38 2.01
C PRO A 214 16.31 -12.96 3.47
N GLU A 215 17.13 -12.06 4.01
CA GLU A 215 16.97 -11.54 5.37
C GLU A 215 15.86 -10.49 5.48
N PHE A 216 15.34 -9.96 4.37
CA PHE A 216 14.09 -9.20 4.39
C PHE A 216 12.93 -10.20 4.44
N CYS A 217 12.20 -10.27 5.55
CA CYS A 217 11.21 -11.33 5.76
C CYS A 217 9.82 -10.77 6.02
N SER A 218 8.83 -11.26 5.26
CA SER A 218 7.40 -11.11 5.55
C SER A 218 6.85 -12.24 6.44
N GLU A 219 7.64 -13.29 6.69
CA GLU A 219 7.32 -14.39 7.59
C GLU A 219 8.41 -14.58 8.65
N THR A 220 8.06 -15.17 9.80
CA THR A 220 9.05 -15.41 10.86
C THR A 220 10.00 -16.55 10.46
N ARG A 221 11.27 -16.21 10.26
CA ARG A 221 12.38 -17.15 10.03
C ARG A 221 13.60 -16.75 10.87
N ASP A 222 14.57 -17.66 10.95
CA ASP A 222 15.86 -17.36 11.55
C ASP A 222 16.65 -16.37 10.67
N ASN A 223 17.48 -15.53 11.30
CA ASN A 223 18.33 -14.53 10.62
C ASN A 223 17.62 -13.46 9.79
N CYS A 224 16.36 -13.15 10.10
CA CYS A 224 15.66 -12.03 9.47
C CYS A 224 16.12 -10.66 10.01
N ALA A 225 16.44 -9.74 9.09
CA ALA A 225 16.65 -8.32 9.31
C ALA A 225 15.34 -7.56 9.49
N THR A 226 14.25 -8.02 8.88
CA THR A 226 12.90 -7.49 9.07
C THR A 226 11.93 -8.61 9.37
N LYS A 227 10.91 -8.34 10.19
CA LYS A 227 9.87 -9.32 10.51
C LYS A 227 8.51 -8.66 10.51
N PHE A 228 7.57 -9.22 9.77
CA PHE A 228 6.20 -8.73 9.74
C PHE A 228 5.32 -9.46 10.77
N THR A 229 4.40 -8.74 11.40
CA THR A 229 3.51 -9.26 12.45
C THR A 229 2.21 -9.82 11.86
N ASN A 230 1.27 -8.95 11.48
CA ASN A 230 0.05 -9.28 10.78
C ASN A 230 -0.57 -8.04 10.12
N TYR A 231 -1.44 -8.27 9.14
CA TYR A 231 -2.25 -7.20 8.55
C TYR A 231 -3.61 -7.01 9.22
N LEU A 232 -4.16 -8.05 9.86
CA LEU A 232 -5.42 -7.98 10.60
C LEU A 232 -5.14 -7.77 12.10
N PRO A 233 -5.18 -6.51 12.58
CA PRO A 233 -4.83 -6.19 13.96
C PRO A 233 -5.86 -6.73 14.96
N ASN A 234 -5.40 -6.98 16.19
CA ASN A 234 -6.26 -7.28 17.33
C ASN A 234 -6.41 -6.04 18.22
N CYS A 235 -7.44 -5.24 17.96
CA CYS A 235 -7.77 -4.04 18.74
C CYS A 235 -8.86 -4.28 19.81
N GLY A 236 -9.11 -5.55 20.17
CA GLY A 236 -10.17 -5.96 21.10
C GLY A 236 -11.40 -6.53 20.39
N SER A 237 -12.52 -6.60 21.12
CA SER A 237 -13.75 -7.25 20.63
C SER A 237 -14.27 -6.58 19.34
N PRO A 238 -14.77 -7.33 18.34
CA PRO A 238 -15.24 -6.75 17.09
C PRO A 238 -16.30 -5.64 17.28
N VAL A 239 -16.41 -4.73 16.33
CA VAL A 239 -17.53 -3.77 16.27
C VAL A 239 -18.86 -4.54 16.23
N SER A 240 -19.88 -4.05 16.93
CA SER A 240 -21.21 -4.67 16.90
C SER A 240 -21.78 -4.66 15.48
N LYS A 241 -22.40 -5.76 15.06
CA LYS A 241 -23.13 -5.85 13.78
C LYS A 241 -24.24 -4.80 13.66
N ASN A 242 -24.75 -4.29 14.79
CA ASN A 242 -25.76 -3.24 14.83
C ASN A 242 -25.17 -1.83 14.65
N ASN A 243 -23.85 -1.68 14.51
CA ASN A 243 -23.18 -0.39 14.30
C ASN A 243 -22.68 -0.22 12.84
N ILE A 244 -23.09 -1.11 11.93
CA ILE A 244 -22.68 -1.09 10.53
C ILE A 244 -23.94 -1.08 9.65
N PHE A 245 -23.99 -0.14 8.70
CA PHE A 245 -24.98 -0.11 7.63
C PHE A 245 -24.29 -0.43 6.31
N VAL A 246 -24.81 -1.42 5.58
CA VAL A 246 -24.26 -1.84 4.30
C VAL A 246 -25.15 -1.34 3.16
N ALA A 247 -24.55 -0.62 2.23
CA ALA A 247 -25.17 -0.12 1.02
C ALA A 247 -24.63 -0.88 -0.19
N VAL A 248 -25.47 -1.67 -0.84
CA VAL A 248 -25.09 -2.42 -2.06
C VAL A 248 -25.56 -1.65 -3.29
N LYS A 249 -24.62 -1.16 -4.10
CA LYS A 249 -24.92 -0.56 -5.40
C LYS A 249 -25.21 -1.67 -6.41
N THR A 250 -26.38 -1.62 -7.04
CA THR A 250 -26.76 -2.54 -8.13
C THR A 250 -27.58 -1.81 -9.21
N CYS A 251 -28.03 -2.55 -10.21
CA CYS A 251 -28.99 -2.10 -11.21
C CYS A 251 -29.82 -3.29 -11.71
N GLU A 252 -30.96 -3.01 -12.36
CA GLU A 252 -31.92 -4.01 -12.84
C GLU A 252 -31.25 -5.17 -13.60
N LYS A 253 -30.24 -4.86 -14.43
CA LYS A 253 -29.46 -5.83 -15.21
C LYS A 253 -28.82 -6.94 -14.35
N TYR A 254 -28.47 -6.64 -13.10
CA TYR A 254 -27.69 -7.52 -12.23
C TYR A 254 -28.51 -8.19 -11.12
N HIS A 255 -29.82 -7.91 -11.05
CA HIS A 255 -30.72 -8.51 -10.08
C HIS A 255 -30.74 -10.05 -10.14
N SER A 256 -30.64 -10.64 -11.34
CA SER A 256 -30.70 -12.10 -11.52
C SER A 256 -29.35 -12.81 -11.48
N VAL A 257 -28.24 -12.07 -11.57
CA VAL A 257 -26.90 -12.67 -11.76
C VAL A 257 -25.89 -12.33 -10.67
N ARG A 258 -25.91 -11.12 -10.11
CA ARG A 258 -24.92 -10.69 -9.10
C ARG A 258 -25.53 -10.62 -7.70
N VAL A 259 -26.74 -10.08 -7.57
CA VAL A 259 -27.45 -10.03 -6.29
C VAL A 259 -27.59 -11.43 -5.64
N PRO A 260 -27.91 -12.52 -6.36
CA PRO A 260 -27.98 -13.86 -5.75
C PRO A 260 -26.65 -14.33 -5.14
N VAL A 261 -25.50 -13.87 -5.65
CA VAL A 261 -24.19 -14.14 -5.06
C VAL A 261 -24.07 -13.44 -3.72
N VAL A 262 -24.43 -12.15 -3.64
CA VAL A 262 -24.47 -11.41 -2.37
C VAL A 262 -25.35 -12.14 -1.35
N LYS A 263 -26.55 -12.56 -1.76
CA LYS A 263 -27.51 -13.27 -0.89
C LYS A 263 -27.00 -14.61 -0.37
N SER A 264 -26.35 -15.39 -1.23
CA SER A 264 -25.86 -16.73 -0.89
C SER A 264 -24.54 -16.72 -0.10
N THR A 265 -23.82 -15.60 -0.08
CA THR A 265 -22.51 -15.48 0.56
C THR A 265 -22.60 -14.67 1.87
N TRP A 266 -22.38 -13.36 1.80
CA TRP A 266 -22.08 -12.52 2.94
C TRP A 266 -23.26 -11.70 3.48
N GLU A 267 -24.38 -11.58 2.75
CA GLU A 267 -25.57 -10.80 3.17
C GLU A 267 -26.05 -11.22 4.56
N LYS A 268 -26.04 -12.53 4.86
CA LYS A 268 -26.47 -13.09 6.15
C LYS A 268 -25.72 -12.54 7.38
N HIS A 269 -24.57 -11.90 7.18
CA HIS A 269 -23.78 -11.29 8.25
C HIS A 269 -24.08 -9.79 8.46
N ALA A 270 -24.90 -9.18 7.59
CA ALA A 270 -25.34 -7.79 7.71
C ALA A 270 -26.67 -7.71 8.48
N VAL A 271 -26.76 -6.82 9.48
CA VAL A 271 -28.03 -6.53 10.17
C VAL A 271 -28.82 -5.43 9.47
N TYR A 272 -28.13 -4.38 9.04
CA TYR A 272 -28.72 -3.30 8.28
C TYR A 272 -28.10 -3.27 6.89
N LEU A 273 -28.88 -3.63 5.89
CA LEU A 273 -28.46 -3.68 4.50
C LEU A 273 -29.59 -3.18 3.60
N GLU A 274 -29.22 -2.39 2.60
CA GLU A 274 -30.13 -2.00 1.53
C GLU A 274 -29.47 -2.15 0.16
N TYR A 275 -30.25 -2.63 -0.81
CA TYR A 275 -29.86 -2.69 -2.22
C TYR A 275 -30.34 -1.44 -2.95
N TYR A 276 -29.43 -0.68 -3.54
CA TYR A 276 -29.74 0.55 -4.27
C TYR A 276 -29.71 0.30 -5.78
N SER A 277 -30.88 0.40 -6.40
CA SER A 277 -31.08 0.12 -7.83
C SER A 277 -31.84 1.26 -8.50
N ASN A 278 -31.83 1.27 -9.84
CA ASN A 278 -32.63 2.20 -10.64
C ASN A 278 -34.12 1.82 -10.72
N VAL A 279 -34.48 0.62 -10.26
CA VAL A 279 -35.87 0.14 -10.17
C VAL A 279 -36.15 -0.43 -8.78
N THR A 280 -37.41 -0.33 -8.34
CA THR A 280 -37.89 -1.01 -7.13
C THR A 280 -38.28 -2.45 -7.48
N ASP A 281 -37.69 -3.41 -6.79
CA ASP A 281 -37.91 -4.85 -6.97
C ASP A 281 -38.19 -5.47 -5.61
N ALA A 282 -39.44 -5.87 -5.40
CA ALA A 282 -39.91 -6.43 -4.13
C ALA A 282 -39.32 -7.81 -3.82
N SER A 283 -38.76 -8.52 -4.81
CA SER A 283 -38.09 -9.82 -4.59
C SER A 283 -36.67 -9.66 -4.01
N ILE A 284 -36.06 -8.49 -4.21
CA ILE A 284 -34.72 -8.12 -3.71
C ILE A 284 -34.78 -7.06 -2.59
N PRO A 285 -35.99 -6.67 -2.17
CA PRO A 285 -36.32 -5.30 -1.71
C PRO A 285 -35.33 -4.18 -2.10
N THR A 286 -35.21 -3.86 -3.39
CA THR A 286 -34.37 -2.71 -3.80
C THR A 286 -35.01 -1.35 -3.49
N ILE A 287 -34.16 -0.38 -3.14
CA ILE A 287 -34.50 1.02 -2.92
C ILE A 287 -34.12 1.83 -4.15
N ASN A 288 -35.11 2.48 -4.76
CA ASN A 288 -34.89 3.48 -5.81
C ASN A 288 -34.79 4.88 -5.19
N LEU A 289 -33.61 5.51 -5.30
CA LEU A 289 -33.35 6.87 -4.78
C LEU A 289 -33.69 7.99 -5.77
N GLY A 290 -34.32 7.66 -6.90
CA GLY A 290 -34.64 8.62 -7.96
C GLY A 290 -33.43 9.01 -8.81
N VAL A 291 -32.32 8.27 -8.72
CA VAL A 291 -31.12 8.49 -9.54
C VAL A 291 -31.10 7.47 -10.68
N PRO A 292 -31.01 7.91 -11.95
CA PRO A 292 -30.92 7.00 -13.10
C PRO A 292 -29.72 6.05 -13.04
N ASN A 293 -29.79 4.92 -13.73
CA ASN A 293 -28.62 4.09 -13.95
C ASN A 293 -27.68 4.74 -14.98
N THR A 294 -26.38 4.55 -14.77
CA THR A 294 -25.29 5.10 -15.58
C THR A 294 -24.31 3.97 -15.93
N GLU A 295 -23.52 4.13 -16.99
CA GLU A 295 -22.57 3.08 -17.43
C GLU A 295 -21.12 3.31 -16.98
N ARG A 296 -20.71 4.57 -16.77
CA ARG A 296 -19.30 4.95 -16.55
C ARG A 296 -18.92 5.10 -15.08
N GLY A 297 -19.79 5.67 -14.27
CA GLY A 297 -19.56 5.95 -12.86
C GLY A 297 -20.87 6.19 -12.14
N HIS A 298 -20.86 6.20 -10.82
CA HIS A 298 -22.08 6.14 -10.01
C HIS A 298 -22.15 7.25 -8.95
N CYS A 299 -21.52 8.40 -9.19
CA CYS A 299 -21.41 9.48 -8.21
C CYS A 299 -22.78 9.92 -7.66
N GLY A 300 -23.77 10.16 -8.53
CA GLY A 300 -25.10 10.58 -8.10
C GLY A 300 -25.74 9.58 -7.13
N LYS A 301 -25.62 8.28 -7.45
CA LYS A 301 -26.13 7.18 -6.61
C LYS A 301 -25.40 7.13 -5.27
N THR A 302 -24.07 7.24 -5.26
CA THR A 302 -23.26 7.23 -4.04
C THR A 302 -23.58 8.42 -3.11
N PHE A 303 -23.76 9.63 -3.66
CA PHE A 303 -24.19 10.78 -2.85
C PHE A 303 -25.63 10.63 -2.32
N ALA A 304 -26.54 10.05 -3.10
CA ALA A 304 -27.90 9.78 -2.63
C ALA A 304 -27.90 8.75 -1.49
N ILE A 305 -27.05 7.70 -1.57
CA ILE A 305 -26.83 6.73 -0.49
C ILE A 305 -26.33 7.42 0.77
N MET A 306 -25.33 8.29 0.66
CA MET A 306 -24.80 9.04 1.82
C MET A 306 -25.87 9.93 2.48
N ARG A 307 -26.72 10.61 1.69
CA ARG A 307 -27.84 11.41 2.24
C ARG A 307 -28.86 10.52 2.95
N ARG A 308 -29.19 9.35 2.37
CA ARG A 308 -30.06 8.39 3.01
C ARG A 308 -29.48 7.86 4.32
N PHE A 309 -28.18 7.57 4.34
CA PHE A 309 -27.47 7.11 5.53
C PHE A 309 -27.53 8.11 6.69
N LEU A 310 -27.55 9.43 6.41
CA LEU A 310 -27.72 10.48 7.42
C LEU A 310 -29.18 10.79 7.79
N SER A 311 -30.15 10.24 7.06
CA SER A 311 -31.58 10.50 7.28
C SER A 311 -32.17 9.60 8.37
N GLU A 312 -33.36 9.94 8.85
CA GLU A 312 -34.13 9.10 9.80
C GLU A 312 -34.72 7.83 9.14
N ALA A 313 -34.53 7.63 7.82
CA ALA A 313 -35.02 6.46 7.11
C ALA A 313 -34.23 5.18 7.42
N VAL A 314 -33.02 5.30 7.98
CA VAL A 314 -32.16 4.18 8.36
C VAL A 314 -31.63 4.35 9.79
N PRO A 315 -31.21 3.27 10.46
CA PRO A 315 -30.70 3.37 11.83
C PRO A 315 -29.46 4.25 11.97
N LYS A 316 -29.38 4.99 13.08
CA LYS A 316 -28.21 5.79 13.45
C LYS A 316 -27.07 4.89 13.93
N VAL A 317 -26.21 4.50 13.00
CA VAL A 317 -25.05 3.63 13.24
C VAL A 317 -23.73 4.29 12.86
N ASP A 318 -22.62 3.79 13.39
CA ASP A 318 -21.30 4.44 13.28
C ASP A 318 -20.68 4.37 11.88
N TRP A 319 -20.90 3.26 11.16
CA TRP A 319 -20.18 2.94 9.93
C TRP A 319 -21.13 2.75 8.75
N LEU A 320 -20.79 3.40 7.63
CA LEU A 320 -21.35 3.13 6.31
C LEU A 320 -20.35 2.31 5.51
N VAL A 321 -20.78 1.17 4.99
CA VAL A 321 -20.03 0.32 4.07
C VAL A 321 -20.71 0.39 2.72
N ILE A 322 -20.04 0.91 1.70
CA ILE A 322 -20.55 0.99 0.33
C ILE A 322 -19.79 -0.05 -0.50
N VAL A 323 -20.52 -0.93 -1.16
CA VAL A 323 -19.97 -1.99 -2.02
C VAL A 323 -20.74 -2.08 -3.33
N ASP A 324 -20.09 -2.58 -4.37
CA ASP A 324 -20.76 -2.96 -5.61
C ASP A 324 -21.36 -4.37 -5.50
N ASP A 325 -22.29 -4.71 -6.39
CA ASP A 325 -22.94 -6.03 -6.40
C ASP A 325 -22.02 -7.18 -6.84
N ASP A 326 -20.82 -6.87 -7.33
CA ASP A 326 -19.70 -7.79 -7.59
C ASP A 326 -18.51 -7.63 -6.64
N THR A 327 -18.74 -7.02 -5.46
CA THR A 327 -17.81 -7.06 -4.33
C THR A 327 -18.15 -8.24 -3.40
N LEU A 328 -17.16 -9.06 -3.09
CA LEU A 328 -17.21 -10.06 -2.03
C LEU A 328 -16.57 -9.47 -0.78
N ILE A 329 -17.22 -9.57 0.38
CA ILE A 329 -16.70 -8.98 1.62
C ILE A 329 -16.94 -9.89 2.84
N SER A 330 -15.95 -9.96 3.74
CA SER A 330 -16.04 -10.62 5.03
C SER A 330 -16.43 -9.61 6.12
N LEU A 331 -17.73 -9.49 6.40
CA LEU A 331 -18.23 -8.61 7.47
C LEU A 331 -17.68 -8.95 8.88
N PRO A 332 -17.46 -10.22 9.26
CA PRO A 332 -16.80 -10.55 10.53
C PRO A 332 -15.38 -9.98 10.64
N ARG A 333 -14.56 -10.13 9.59
CA ARG A 333 -13.19 -9.57 9.56
C ARG A 333 -13.20 -8.05 9.50
N LEU A 334 -14.13 -7.47 8.73
CA LEU A 334 -14.32 -6.02 8.71
C LEU A 334 -14.64 -5.49 10.13
N ARG A 335 -15.51 -6.15 10.89
CA ARG A 335 -15.83 -5.75 12.27
C ARG A 335 -14.62 -5.79 13.20
N ARG A 336 -13.70 -6.74 13.01
CA ARG A 336 -12.42 -6.79 13.75
C ARG A 336 -11.51 -5.62 13.36
N LEU A 337 -11.38 -5.36 12.06
CA LEU A 337 -10.60 -4.22 11.56
C LEU A 337 -11.15 -2.88 12.07
N LEU A 338 -12.46 -2.65 11.96
CA LEU A 338 -13.10 -1.39 12.35
C LEU A 338 -12.97 -1.08 13.85
N ARG A 339 -12.69 -2.07 14.69
CA ARG A 339 -12.44 -1.84 16.11
C ARG A 339 -11.22 -0.95 16.35
N CYS A 340 -10.24 -0.97 15.45
CA CYS A 340 -9.04 -0.16 15.58
C CYS A 340 -9.28 1.33 15.34
N TYR A 341 -10.39 1.69 14.69
CA TYR A 341 -10.68 3.05 14.28
C TYR A 341 -11.71 3.69 15.21
N ASN A 342 -11.49 4.96 15.53
CA ASN A 342 -12.44 5.76 16.30
C ASN A 342 -13.57 6.26 15.37
N PRO A 343 -14.83 5.81 15.53
CA PRO A 343 -15.93 6.22 14.64
C PRO A 343 -16.31 7.69 14.76
N LYS A 344 -15.82 8.39 15.79
CA LYS A 344 -16.02 9.84 15.96
C LYS A 344 -15.09 10.67 15.09
N GLU A 345 -14.00 10.09 14.59
CA GLU A 345 -13.11 10.74 13.63
C GLU A 345 -13.64 10.61 12.20
N ALA A 346 -13.23 11.51 11.32
CA ALA A 346 -13.55 11.43 9.90
C ALA A 346 -12.71 10.33 9.22
N VAL A 347 -13.17 9.09 9.30
CA VAL A 347 -12.52 7.94 8.67
C VAL A 347 -13.07 7.67 7.27
N SER A 348 -12.18 7.60 6.29
CA SER A 348 -12.39 7.00 4.97
C SER A 348 -11.36 5.88 4.78
N LEU A 349 -11.83 4.64 4.65
CA LEU A 349 -11.00 3.42 4.72
C LEU A 349 -11.30 2.47 3.55
N GLY A 350 -10.24 1.91 2.96
CA GLY A 350 -10.29 0.81 2.00
C GLY A 350 -8.98 0.69 1.22
N GLU A 351 -9.02 0.13 0.02
CA GLU A 351 -7.84 0.11 -0.86
C GLU A 351 -7.65 1.51 -1.45
N ARG A 352 -6.44 2.07 -1.34
CA ARG A 352 -6.17 3.47 -1.70
C ARG A 352 -5.40 3.52 -3.00
N TYR A 353 -5.94 4.22 -3.98
CA TYR A 353 -5.23 4.60 -5.20
C TYR A 353 -4.94 6.11 -5.20
N GLY A 354 -4.00 6.51 -6.05
CA GLY A 354 -3.61 7.89 -6.28
C GLY A 354 -3.89 8.33 -7.71
N TYR A 355 -4.20 9.61 -7.90
CA TYR A 355 -4.31 10.25 -9.21
C TYR A 355 -3.52 11.56 -9.21
N GLY A 356 -2.56 11.70 -10.13
CA GLY A 356 -1.73 12.88 -10.31
C GLY A 356 -0.81 13.19 -9.11
N LEU A 357 -0.34 12.19 -8.37
CA LEU A 357 0.37 12.41 -7.10
C LEU A 357 1.70 13.17 -7.24
N MET A 358 2.24 13.31 -8.45
CA MET A 358 3.42 14.16 -8.70
C MET A 358 3.07 15.62 -9.00
N GLN A 359 1.80 15.92 -9.31
CA GLN A 359 1.32 17.25 -9.68
C GLN A 359 0.28 17.77 -8.67
N ASN A 360 0.49 17.51 -7.38
CA ASN A 360 -0.43 17.87 -6.30
C ASN A 360 -1.85 17.30 -6.49
N GLY A 361 -1.92 16.05 -6.97
CA GLY A 361 -3.15 15.31 -7.12
C GLY A 361 -3.74 14.84 -5.79
N TYR A 362 -4.52 13.77 -5.84
CA TYR A 362 -5.29 13.30 -4.69
C TYR A 362 -5.35 11.78 -4.62
N SER A 363 -5.66 11.29 -3.42
CA SER A 363 -5.90 9.87 -3.18
C SER A 363 -7.41 9.59 -3.14
N TYR A 364 -7.79 8.36 -3.40
CA TYR A 364 -9.17 7.89 -3.30
C TYR A 364 -9.24 6.44 -2.86
N THR A 365 -10.32 6.08 -2.16
CA THR A 365 -10.63 4.68 -1.84
C THR A 365 -11.35 4.05 -3.02
N THR A 366 -10.87 2.93 -3.53
CA THR A 366 -11.48 2.27 -4.69
C THR A 366 -12.92 1.84 -4.41
N GLY A 367 -13.83 2.08 -5.36
CA GLY A 367 -15.24 1.77 -5.18
C GLY A 367 -15.53 0.26 -5.10
N GLY A 368 -14.94 -0.51 -6.01
CA GLY A 368 -15.18 -1.95 -6.15
C GLY A 368 -14.54 -2.78 -5.03
N GLY A 369 -13.39 -2.35 -4.51
CA GLY A 369 -12.76 -2.93 -3.31
C GLY A 369 -13.63 -2.76 -2.07
N GLY A 370 -14.61 -1.86 -2.09
CA GLY A 370 -15.49 -1.53 -0.98
C GLY A 370 -14.94 -0.36 -0.16
N MET A 371 -15.81 0.60 0.11
CA MET A 371 -15.49 1.83 0.84
C MET A 371 -16.13 1.80 2.21
N VAL A 372 -15.36 2.12 3.25
CA VAL A 372 -15.89 2.27 4.61
C VAL A 372 -15.73 3.71 5.08
N LEU A 373 -16.85 4.33 5.42
CA LEU A 373 -16.93 5.71 5.87
C LEU A 373 -17.52 5.74 7.28
N SER A 374 -16.86 6.45 8.19
CA SER A 374 -17.48 6.83 9.46
C SER A 374 -18.66 7.78 9.21
N ARG A 375 -19.65 7.77 10.11
CA ARG A 375 -20.74 8.75 10.07
C ARG A 375 -20.24 10.19 10.12
N THR A 376 -19.17 10.46 10.87
CA THR A 376 -18.50 11.76 10.89
C THR A 376 -18.00 12.16 9.51
N ALA A 377 -17.28 11.26 8.81
CA ALA A 377 -16.77 11.55 7.45
C ALA A 377 -17.90 11.87 6.46
N VAL A 378 -18.99 11.08 6.48
CA VAL A 378 -20.16 11.32 5.62
C VAL A 378 -20.81 12.68 5.91
N SER A 379 -20.95 13.03 7.20
CA SER A 379 -21.52 14.31 7.63
C SER A 379 -20.70 15.51 7.18
N ILE A 380 -19.37 15.44 7.33
CA ILE A 380 -18.47 16.53 6.92
C ILE A 380 -18.49 16.66 5.39
N LEU A 381 -18.39 15.55 4.65
CA LEU A 381 -18.37 15.59 3.18
C LEU A 381 -19.66 16.17 2.61
N LEU A 382 -20.84 15.77 3.11
CA LEU A 382 -22.11 16.31 2.62
C LEU A 382 -22.34 17.78 3.02
N SER A 383 -21.71 18.23 4.11
CA SER A 383 -21.83 19.61 4.60
C SER A 383 -20.79 20.57 4.02
N SER A 384 -19.78 20.05 3.29
CA SER A 384 -18.67 20.86 2.76
C SER A 384 -18.99 21.62 1.47
N GLY A 385 -20.16 21.34 0.86
CA GLY A 385 -20.50 21.84 -0.48
C GLY A 385 -19.91 21.01 -1.61
N CYS A 386 -19.20 19.92 -1.33
CA CYS A 386 -18.80 18.95 -2.35
C CYS A 386 -20.02 18.35 -3.06
N SER A 387 -19.93 18.21 -4.38
CA SER A 387 -20.95 17.57 -5.21
C SER A 387 -20.35 16.87 -6.41
N CYS A 388 -21.09 15.91 -6.96
CA CYS A 388 -20.81 15.34 -8.27
C CYS A 388 -20.88 16.43 -9.35
N TYR A 389 -19.94 16.44 -10.29
CA TYR A 389 -20.03 17.27 -11.50
C TYR A 389 -20.99 16.68 -12.55
N SER A 390 -21.25 15.37 -12.46
CA SER A 390 -22.30 14.66 -13.18
C SER A 390 -22.66 13.37 -12.43
N ASP A 391 -23.87 12.86 -12.61
CA ASP A 391 -24.31 11.62 -11.94
C ASP A 391 -23.48 10.41 -12.34
N ASP A 392 -22.94 10.41 -13.57
CA ASP A 392 -22.12 9.35 -14.16
C ASP A 392 -20.60 9.51 -13.91
N ALA A 393 -20.20 10.48 -13.10
CA ALA A 393 -18.81 10.64 -12.68
C ALA A 393 -18.32 9.41 -11.88
N PRO A 394 -17.03 9.03 -11.97
CA PRO A 394 -16.43 8.01 -11.10
C PRO A 394 -16.57 8.47 -9.64
N ASP A 395 -17.34 7.72 -8.87
CA ASP A 395 -17.74 8.11 -7.52
C ASP A 395 -16.54 8.14 -6.58
N ASP A 396 -15.73 7.10 -6.59
CA ASP A 396 -14.52 6.99 -5.79
C ASP A 396 -13.55 8.17 -5.99
N MET A 397 -13.25 8.54 -7.23
CA MET A 397 -12.37 9.68 -7.53
C MET A 397 -12.98 11.02 -7.10
N VAL A 398 -14.29 11.23 -7.29
CA VAL A 398 -14.96 12.45 -6.79
C VAL A 398 -14.89 12.51 -5.26
N LEU A 399 -15.18 11.40 -4.57
CA LEU A 399 -15.07 11.32 -3.11
C LEU A 399 -13.64 11.61 -2.66
N GLY A 400 -12.63 11.02 -3.28
CA GLY A 400 -11.22 11.26 -2.94
C GLY A 400 -10.77 12.70 -3.14
N ARG A 401 -11.18 13.33 -4.25
CA ARG A 401 -10.94 14.76 -4.48
C ARG A 401 -11.58 15.61 -3.38
N CYS A 402 -12.82 15.30 -3.02
CA CYS A 402 -13.53 16.05 -2.01
C CYS A 402 -12.91 15.88 -0.62
N PHE A 403 -12.61 14.64 -0.20
CA PHE A 403 -11.92 14.39 1.06
C PHE A 403 -10.57 15.10 1.13
N THR A 404 -9.79 15.09 0.04
CA THR A 404 -8.54 15.86 -0.08
C THR A 404 -8.78 17.36 0.13
N ALA A 405 -9.79 17.94 -0.53
CA ALA A 405 -10.09 19.36 -0.44
C ALA A 405 -10.53 19.81 0.96
N ILE A 406 -11.12 18.91 1.76
CA ILE A 406 -11.57 19.20 3.13
C ILE A 406 -10.59 18.70 4.20
N GLY A 407 -9.41 18.22 3.81
CA GLY A 407 -8.37 17.77 4.75
C GLY A 407 -8.69 16.46 5.48
N VAL A 408 -9.55 15.61 4.92
CA VAL A 408 -9.81 14.26 5.45
C VAL A 408 -8.91 13.26 4.70
N PRO A 409 -7.98 12.57 5.39
CA PRO A 409 -7.05 11.65 4.74
C PRO A 409 -7.75 10.37 4.27
N ILE A 410 -7.30 9.84 3.15
CA ILE A 410 -7.70 8.50 2.69
C ILE A 410 -6.81 7.47 3.38
N THR A 411 -7.42 6.62 4.19
CA THR A 411 -6.72 5.57 4.95
C THR A 411 -6.67 4.28 4.14
N HIS A 412 -5.47 3.86 3.79
CA HIS A 412 -5.23 2.60 3.12
C HIS A 412 -5.30 1.43 4.09
N SER A 413 -6.00 0.37 3.70
CA SER A 413 -5.88 -0.95 4.29
C SER A 413 -5.48 -1.97 3.22
N PRO A 414 -4.41 -2.76 3.43
CA PRO A 414 -3.98 -3.82 2.52
C PRO A 414 -4.91 -5.05 2.57
N LEU A 415 -6.04 -4.97 3.28
CA LEU A 415 -7.02 -6.04 3.37
C LEU A 415 -8.17 -5.89 2.35
N PHE A 416 -8.25 -4.75 1.66
CA PHE A 416 -9.25 -4.47 0.64
C PHE A 416 -8.63 -4.59 -0.75
N HIS A 417 -9.39 -5.11 -1.71
CA HIS A 417 -8.86 -5.43 -3.04
C HIS A 417 -9.88 -5.12 -4.15
N GLN A 418 -9.54 -4.22 -5.07
CA GLN A 418 -10.29 -3.80 -6.26
C GLN A 418 -10.31 -4.87 -7.37
N ALA A 419 -9.47 -5.90 -7.22
CA ALA A 419 -9.36 -7.03 -8.14
C ALA A 419 -9.63 -8.37 -7.45
N GLN A 420 -9.60 -9.45 -8.24
CA GLN A 420 -9.76 -10.82 -7.74
C GLN A 420 -8.43 -11.32 -7.12
N PRO A 421 -8.44 -12.35 -6.26
CA PRO A 421 -7.23 -12.83 -5.57
C PRO A 421 -6.04 -13.09 -6.50
N ASP A 422 -6.27 -13.79 -7.62
CA ASP A 422 -5.19 -14.16 -8.53
C ASP A 422 -4.51 -12.97 -9.23
N ASP A 423 -5.09 -11.77 -9.20
CA ASP A 423 -4.48 -10.57 -9.78
C ASP A 423 -3.39 -9.98 -8.87
N TYR A 424 -3.21 -10.53 -7.66
CA TYR A 424 -2.17 -10.13 -6.71
C TYR A 424 -1.11 -11.23 -6.54
N ALA A 425 0.15 -10.85 -6.39
CA ALA A 425 1.22 -11.81 -6.22
C ALA A 425 1.28 -12.45 -4.83
N GLY A 426 1.32 -13.78 -4.81
CA GLY A 426 1.84 -14.61 -3.71
C GLY A 426 1.46 -14.14 -2.31
N THR A 427 2.47 -13.89 -1.48
CA THR A 427 2.34 -13.53 -0.05
C THR A 427 1.69 -12.18 0.22
N ARG A 428 1.40 -11.34 -0.80
CA ARG A 428 0.70 -10.05 -0.58
C ARG A 428 -0.70 -10.22 -0.04
N ILE A 429 -1.36 -11.32 -0.42
CA ILE A 429 -2.71 -11.62 0.02
C ILE A 429 -2.70 -12.92 0.80
N THR A 430 -3.51 -12.98 1.85
CA THR A 430 -3.62 -14.17 2.69
C THR A 430 -5.10 -14.48 2.93
N PRO A 431 -5.54 -15.73 2.69
CA PRO A 431 -6.92 -16.14 2.96
C PRO A 431 -7.38 -15.88 4.40
N GLN A 432 -6.44 -15.75 5.35
CA GLN A 432 -6.72 -15.52 6.75
C GLN A 432 -7.14 -14.08 7.07
N HIS A 433 -6.67 -13.10 6.30
CA HIS A 433 -6.78 -11.68 6.68
C HIS A 433 -7.59 -10.83 5.70
N SER A 434 -7.69 -11.20 4.43
CA SER A 434 -8.41 -10.38 3.43
C SER A 434 -9.84 -10.06 3.86
N VAL A 435 -10.24 -8.81 3.68
CA VAL A 435 -11.57 -8.28 3.98
C VAL A 435 -12.47 -8.30 2.76
N SER A 436 -11.96 -7.93 1.58
CA SER A 436 -12.77 -7.91 0.36
C SER A 436 -11.98 -8.28 -0.90
N PHE A 437 -12.71 -8.70 -1.93
CA PHE A 437 -12.25 -8.86 -3.31
C PHE A 437 -13.35 -8.39 -4.25
N HIS A 438 -12.98 -8.08 -5.49
CA HIS A 438 -13.91 -7.54 -6.48
C HIS A 438 -13.76 -8.24 -7.84
N LYS A 439 -14.75 -8.05 -8.72
CA LYS A 439 -14.92 -8.64 -10.06
C LYS A 439 -15.33 -10.12 -10.03
N HIS A 440 -16.60 -10.39 -10.33
CA HIS A 440 -17.11 -11.75 -10.57
C HIS A 440 -16.73 -12.33 -11.96
N TRP A 441 -15.86 -11.67 -12.73
CA TRP A 441 -15.63 -12.03 -14.13
C TRP A 441 -14.71 -13.25 -14.27
N SER A 442 -15.14 -14.25 -15.04
CA SER A 442 -14.37 -15.47 -15.33
C SER A 442 -13.94 -16.28 -14.09
N VAL A 443 -14.64 -16.12 -12.96
CA VAL A 443 -14.42 -16.85 -11.71
C VAL A 443 -15.73 -17.35 -11.14
N ASP A 444 -15.66 -18.33 -10.22
CA ASP A 444 -16.79 -18.68 -9.35
C ASP A 444 -16.71 -17.83 -8.07
N PRO A 445 -17.55 -16.78 -7.93
CA PRO A 445 -17.46 -15.88 -6.79
C PRO A 445 -17.87 -16.54 -5.46
N VAL A 446 -18.71 -17.59 -5.49
CA VAL A 446 -19.07 -18.33 -4.28
C VAL A 446 -17.89 -19.16 -3.79
N ALA A 447 -17.15 -19.78 -4.72
CA ALA A 447 -15.90 -20.48 -4.38
C ALA A 447 -14.83 -19.50 -3.86
N ILE A 448 -14.68 -18.32 -4.47
CA ILE A 448 -13.77 -17.28 -3.96
C ILE A 448 -14.15 -16.88 -2.54
N TYR A 449 -15.42 -16.57 -2.28
CA TYR A 449 -15.88 -16.22 -0.93
C TYR A 449 -15.57 -17.33 0.08
N THR A 450 -15.92 -18.58 -0.26
CA THR A 450 -15.72 -19.74 0.61
C THR A 450 -14.24 -19.96 0.95
N ASN A 451 -13.36 -19.83 -0.04
CA ASN A 451 -11.93 -20.11 0.14
C ASN A 451 -11.16 -18.95 0.78
N TRP A 452 -11.57 -17.71 0.53
CA TRP A 452 -10.78 -16.53 0.89
C TRP A 452 -11.39 -15.65 1.97
N LEU A 453 -12.71 -15.59 2.10
CA LEU A 453 -13.40 -14.57 2.90
C LEU A 453 -14.33 -15.14 3.97
N GLN A 454 -14.75 -16.39 3.83
CA GLN A 454 -15.58 -17.05 4.83
C GLN A 454 -14.77 -17.22 6.12
N ASP A 455 -15.26 -16.59 7.20
CA ASP A 455 -14.61 -16.66 8.49
C ASP A 455 -14.94 -18.00 9.16
N SER A 456 -13.93 -18.84 9.40
CA SER A 456 -14.05 -20.11 10.10
C SER A 456 -14.09 -19.96 11.63
N HIS A 457 -13.79 -18.77 12.15
CA HIS A 457 -13.75 -18.44 13.59
C HIS A 457 -15.03 -17.74 14.07
N LEU A 458 -16.19 -18.05 13.50
CA LEU A 458 -17.50 -17.53 13.95
C LEU A 458 -17.90 -18.00 15.38
N LYS A 459 -17.17 -18.94 15.98
CA LYS A 459 -17.52 -19.59 17.25
C LYS A 459 -17.36 -18.70 18.49
N ASP A 460 -16.65 -17.58 18.39
CA ASP A 460 -16.45 -16.65 19.51
C ASP A 460 -17.51 -15.52 19.56
N GLU A 461 -18.59 -15.61 18.76
CA GLU A 461 -19.62 -14.57 18.65
C GLU A 461 -21.02 -14.95 19.18
N LEU A 462 -21.14 -16.04 19.96
CA LEU A 462 -22.38 -16.44 20.65
C LEU A 462 -22.46 -15.93 22.09
#